data_AF-A0A2S6GMJ6-F1
#
_entry.id   AF-A0A2S6GMJ6-F1
#
_cell.length_a   1.000
_cell.length_b   1.000
_cell.length_c   1.000
_cell.angle_alpha   90.00
_cell.angle_beta   90.00
_cell.angle_gamma   90.00
#
_symmetry.space_group_name_H-M   'P 1'
#
loop_
_entity.id
_entity.type
_entity.pdbx_description
1 polymer ?
#
loop_
_entity_poly.entity_id
_entity_poly.type
_entity_poly.pdbx_seq_one_letter_code
_entity_poly.pdbx_strand_id
1 'polypeptide(L)'
;MSPKIDTDPTHTEALTALATLADKIRYACENVDPPTTLGVKQWLDAYGIHVTATYATGIINTWRGENKIGDTGDLVALSPELLAELDALRSHESATDSHATADRAAADAPTAVIPAVTADGPAAPTPPSSTGSDTDANTVDTDRTASAADSGAVATETPAATESAATATLVADPAPDADTDADTDGDVVDADTDEVGSTSSAVVVAEQPTASSAGTALDTVPYIEARAERVVPPEAERSEPLTPQVPTVLSWSANMAWIVVLVAAMGISWWSLFEYARAFSIPTPLAAVVSLVFDASALIVAGLAHRYALSPYSGAGPRFALLALLAGSVYLNWEHAAGKGYGIEASIMFAAPAAVGILLFELHIGWHSRSERRARGRVARSLPVIGAWGWFLHPLQSVTTLWRVTHARGHSVREAELISIEQLRQSGTPV
;
A
#
# COMPACT_ATOMS: atom_id res chain seq x y z
N MET A 1 -34.42 -9.38 -33.68
CA MET A 1 -34.10 -9.31 -35.13
C MET A 1 -32.99 -8.29 -35.28
N SER A 2 -31.90 -8.61 -35.97
CA SER A 2 -30.91 -7.58 -36.34
C SER A 2 -31.53 -6.65 -37.38
N PRO A 3 -31.30 -5.33 -37.34
CA PRO A 3 -31.66 -4.47 -38.46
C PRO A 3 -30.90 -4.93 -39.70
N LYS A 4 -31.56 -4.93 -40.87
CA LYS A 4 -30.84 -4.93 -42.14
C LYS A 4 -30.20 -3.55 -42.27
N ILE A 5 -28.88 -3.49 -42.10
CA ILE A 5 -28.08 -2.37 -42.56
C ILE A 5 -27.93 -2.57 -44.06
N ASP A 6 -28.41 -1.64 -44.87
CA ASP A 6 -28.17 -1.67 -46.31
C ASP A 6 -26.69 -1.37 -46.55
N THR A 7 -25.94 -2.40 -46.96
CA THR A 7 -24.49 -2.34 -47.15
C THR A 7 -24.14 -1.59 -48.44
N ASP A 8 -23.40 -0.50 -48.31
CA ASP A 8 -22.93 0.28 -49.46
C ASP A 8 -21.81 -0.49 -50.20
N PRO A 9 -21.89 -0.64 -51.54
CA PRO A 9 -20.81 -1.28 -52.31
C PRO A 9 -19.47 -0.52 -52.21
N THR A 10 -19.47 0.80 -52.03
CA THR A 10 -18.24 1.61 -51.94
C THR A 10 -17.43 1.31 -50.69
N HIS A 11 -18.09 1.15 -49.53
CA HIS A 11 -17.44 0.69 -48.31
C HIS A 11 -16.91 -0.75 -48.46
N THR A 12 -17.63 -1.60 -49.20
CA THR A 12 -17.18 -2.97 -49.50
C THR A 12 -15.88 -2.97 -50.32
N GLU A 13 -15.82 -2.17 -51.39
CA GLU A 13 -14.60 -2.01 -52.19
C GLU A 13 -13.43 -1.46 -51.35
N ALA A 14 -13.65 -0.38 -50.59
CA ALA A 14 -12.64 0.19 -49.69
C ALA A 14 -12.11 -0.84 -48.67
N LEU A 15 -13.02 -1.57 -48.01
CA LEU A 15 -12.65 -2.62 -47.05
C LEU A 15 -11.92 -3.80 -47.70
N THR A 16 -12.11 -4.09 -48.98
CA THR A 16 -11.32 -5.11 -49.69
C THR A 16 -9.92 -4.63 -50.11
N ALA A 17 -9.76 -3.33 -50.40
CA ALA A 17 -8.47 -2.73 -50.75
C ALA A 17 -7.50 -2.62 -49.54
N LEU A 18 -8.02 -2.46 -48.33
CA LEU A 18 -7.21 -2.37 -47.10
C LEU A 18 -6.57 -3.71 -46.74
N ALA A 19 -5.24 -3.74 -46.61
CA ALA A 19 -4.47 -4.98 -46.45
C ALA A 19 -4.53 -5.55 -45.02
N THR A 20 -4.50 -4.72 -43.97
CA THR A 20 -4.51 -5.21 -42.57
C THR A 20 -5.89 -5.08 -41.92
N LEU A 21 -6.12 -5.88 -40.88
CA LEU A 21 -7.35 -5.81 -40.09
C LEU A 21 -7.39 -4.53 -39.22
N ALA A 22 -6.23 -3.99 -38.82
CA ALA A 22 -6.14 -2.71 -38.10
C ALA A 22 -6.61 -1.53 -38.96
N ASP A 23 -6.22 -1.50 -40.24
CA ASP A 23 -6.65 -0.42 -41.15
C ASP A 23 -8.16 -0.46 -41.40
N LYS A 24 -8.74 -1.67 -41.50
CA LYS A 24 -10.21 -1.85 -41.62
C LYS A 24 -10.94 -1.35 -40.37
N ILE A 25 -10.36 -1.50 -39.17
CA ILE A 25 -10.91 -0.90 -37.94
C ILE A 25 -10.81 0.63 -37.98
N ARG A 26 -9.68 1.20 -38.38
CA ARG A 26 -9.52 2.66 -38.52
C ARG A 26 -10.52 3.27 -39.50
N TYR A 27 -10.68 2.65 -40.68
CA TYR A 27 -11.68 3.06 -41.67
C TYR A 27 -13.11 2.92 -41.12
N ALA A 28 -13.40 1.91 -40.31
CA ALA A 28 -14.70 1.80 -39.62
C ALA A 28 -14.90 2.90 -38.56
N CYS A 29 -13.85 3.35 -37.86
CA CYS A 29 -13.94 4.50 -36.95
C CYS A 29 -14.26 5.81 -37.68
N GLU A 30 -13.75 6.00 -38.90
CA GLU A 30 -14.02 7.17 -39.74
C GLU A 30 -15.47 7.21 -40.27
N ASN A 31 -16.19 6.09 -40.23
CA ASN A 31 -17.54 5.93 -40.79
C ASN A 31 -18.61 5.55 -39.73
N VAL A 32 -18.27 5.57 -38.43
CA VAL A 32 -19.19 5.27 -37.32
C VAL A 32 -19.09 6.36 -36.27
N ASP A 33 -20.13 7.17 -36.15
CA ASP A 33 -20.23 8.26 -35.19
C ASP A 33 -21.34 7.99 -34.13
N PRO A 34 -21.03 7.95 -32.82
CA PRO A 34 -19.70 7.98 -32.22
C PRO A 34 -18.95 6.63 -32.38
N PRO A 35 -17.61 6.64 -32.55
CA PRO A 35 -16.81 5.45 -32.81
C PRO A 35 -16.62 4.62 -31.54
N THR A 36 -17.61 3.80 -31.22
CA THR A 36 -17.64 2.88 -30.06
C THR A 36 -17.22 1.46 -30.47
N THR A 37 -16.60 0.70 -29.57
CA THR A 37 -16.23 -0.71 -29.85
C THR A 37 -17.41 -1.56 -30.33
N LEU A 38 -18.61 -1.32 -29.80
CA LEU A 38 -19.81 -2.04 -30.21
C LEU A 38 -20.29 -1.60 -31.60
N GLY A 39 -20.37 -0.29 -31.88
CA GLY A 39 -20.78 0.23 -33.19
C GLY A 39 -19.80 -0.16 -34.31
N VAL A 40 -18.51 0.05 -34.09
CA VAL A 40 -17.43 -0.31 -35.04
C VAL A 40 -17.44 -1.82 -35.32
N LYS A 41 -17.65 -2.67 -34.30
CA LYS A 41 -17.78 -4.12 -34.51
C LYS A 41 -19.04 -4.49 -35.29
N GLN A 42 -20.20 -3.91 -34.97
CA GLN A 42 -21.46 -4.18 -35.68
C GLN A 42 -21.40 -3.75 -37.15
N TRP A 43 -20.75 -2.63 -37.43
CA TRP A 43 -20.50 -2.14 -38.79
C TRP A 43 -19.59 -3.10 -39.55
N LEU A 44 -18.46 -3.54 -38.97
CA LEU A 44 -17.57 -4.52 -39.60
C LEU A 44 -18.22 -5.91 -39.77
N ASP A 45 -18.99 -6.39 -38.79
CA ASP A 45 -19.76 -7.64 -38.89
C ASP A 45 -20.79 -7.59 -40.04
N ALA A 46 -21.35 -6.42 -40.38
CA ALA A 46 -22.27 -6.25 -41.51
C ALA A 46 -21.58 -6.42 -42.88
N TYR A 47 -20.29 -6.07 -42.98
CA TYR A 47 -19.45 -6.36 -44.15
C TYR A 47 -18.73 -7.73 -44.05
N GLY A 48 -19.12 -8.58 -43.09
CA GLY A 48 -18.57 -9.94 -42.91
C GLY A 48 -17.18 -10.00 -42.27
N ILE A 49 -16.70 -8.90 -41.67
CA ILE A 49 -15.36 -8.79 -41.07
C ILE A 49 -15.46 -9.00 -39.56
N HIS A 50 -15.32 -10.24 -39.12
CA HIS A 50 -15.40 -10.57 -37.69
C HIS A 50 -14.14 -10.17 -36.93
N VAL A 51 -14.30 -9.33 -35.90
CA VAL A 51 -13.20 -8.82 -35.05
C VAL A 51 -13.45 -9.15 -33.57
N THR A 52 -12.40 -9.50 -32.83
CA THR A 52 -12.49 -9.71 -31.37
C THR A 52 -12.54 -8.36 -30.65
N ALA A 53 -13.44 -8.21 -29.67
CA ALA A 53 -13.67 -6.93 -29.00
C ALA A 53 -12.40 -6.34 -28.36
N THR A 54 -11.54 -7.17 -27.77
CA THR A 54 -10.26 -6.76 -27.17
C THR A 54 -9.30 -6.16 -28.19
N TYR A 55 -9.24 -6.71 -29.40
CA TYR A 55 -8.39 -6.17 -30.48
C TYR A 55 -8.98 -4.87 -31.05
N ALA A 56 -10.29 -4.83 -31.25
CA ALA A 56 -11.00 -3.63 -31.68
C ALA A 56 -10.77 -2.45 -30.72
N THR A 57 -11.01 -2.62 -29.40
CA THR A 57 -10.79 -1.54 -28.41
C THR A 57 -9.36 -1.01 -28.43
N GLY A 58 -8.35 -1.86 -28.62
CA GLY A 58 -6.96 -1.41 -28.72
C GLY A 58 -6.75 -0.42 -29.88
N ILE A 59 -7.16 -0.80 -31.09
CA ILE A 59 -7.01 0.04 -32.29
C ILE A 59 -7.92 1.29 -32.23
N ILE A 60 -9.14 1.15 -31.73
CA ILE A 60 -10.10 2.25 -31.57
C ILE A 60 -9.56 3.30 -30.61
N ASN A 61 -8.98 2.90 -29.47
CA ASN A 61 -8.44 3.86 -28.49
C ASN A 61 -7.19 4.58 -29.04
N THR A 62 -6.34 3.89 -29.82
CA THR A 62 -5.24 4.56 -30.55
C THR A 62 -5.77 5.58 -31.56
N TRP A 63 -6.73 5.20 -32.42
CA TRP A 63 -7.29 6.10 -33.43
C TRP A 63 -8.05 7.29 -32.80
N ARG A 64 -8.73 7.08 -31.66
CA ARG A 64 -9.36 8.16 -30.88
C ARG A 64 -8.34 9.17 -30.35
N GLY A 65 -7.22 8.69 -29.81
CA GLY A 65 -6.09 9.54 -29.37
C GLY A 65 -5.48 10.33 -30.53
N GLU A 66 -5.24 9.66 -31.66
CA GLU A 66 -4.75 10.28 -32.91
C GLU A 66 -5.68 11.41 -33.41
N ASN A 67 -7.01 11.21 -33.30
CA ASN A 67 -8.03 12.17 -33.72
C ASN A 67 -8.53 13.11 -32.61
N LYS A 68 -7.94 13.07 -31.40
CA LYS A 68 -8.30 13.89 -30.22
C LYS A 68 -9.75 13.71 -29.73
N ILE A 69 -10.37 12.55 -30.01
CA ILE A 69 -11.72 12.21 -29.56
C ILE A 69 -11.65 11.59 -28.16
N GLY A 70 -12.43 12.13 -27.21
CA GLY A 70 -12.45 11.66 -25.83
C GLY A 70 -12.96 10.22 -25.69
N ASP A 71 -12.40 9.46 -24.73
CA ASP A 71 -12.73 8.03 -24.52
C ASP A 71 -14.23 7.79 -24.20
N THR A 72 -14.91 8.78 -23.64
CA THR A 72 -16.36 8.76 -23.41
C THR A 72 -17.21 8.87 -24.69
N GLY A 73 -16.61 9.04 -25.88
CA GLY A 73 -17.32 9.04 -27.16
C GLY A 73 -18.30 10.20 -27.33
N ASP A 74 -17.82 11.41 -27.03
CA ASP A 74 -18.60 12.65 -26.94
C ASP A 74 -19.94 12.51 -26.20
N LEU A 75 -19.86 12.04 -24.94
CA LEU A 75 -20.71 12.65 -23.92
C LEU A 75 -20.39 14.16 -23.92
N VAL A 76 -21.19 14.91 -24.68
CA VAL A 76 -21.17 16.38 -24.75
C VAL A 76 -20.90 16.90 -23.35
N ALA A 77 -19.74 17.54 -23.16
CA ALA A 77 -19.30 17.98 -21.86
C ALA A 77 -20.39 18.89 -21.28
N LEU A 78 -21.14 18.37 -20.30
CA LEU A 78 -22.42 18.93 -19.87
C LEU A 78 -22.25 20.44 -19.68
N SER A 79 -22.96 21.21 -20.51
CA SER A 79 -22.81 22.66 -20.51
C SER A 79 -23.11 23.19 -19.10
N PRO A 80 -22.55 24.34 -18.69
CA PRO A 80 -22.89 24.93 -17.39
C PRO A 80 -24.41 25.07 -17.17
N GLU A 81 -25.16 25.22 -18.27
CA GLU A 81 -26.62 25.23 -18.32
C GLU A 81 -27.22 23.83 -18.04
N LEU A 82 -26.76 22.76 -18.72
CA LEU A 82 -27.22 21.39 -18.46
C LEU A 82 -26.82 20.87 -17.06
N LEU A 83 -25.67 21.28 -16.52
CA LEU A 83 -25.30 20.99 -15.14
C LEU A 83 -26.23 21.70 -14.14
N ALA A 84 -26.54 22.98 -14.40
CA ALA A 84 -27.49 23.73 -13.57
C ALA A 84 -28.92 23.17 -13.65
N GLU A 85 -29.35 22.69 -14.82
CA GLU A 85 -30.63 22.02 -15.00
C GLU A 85 -30.67 20.67 -14.26
N LEU A 86 -29.60 19.89 -14.29
CA LEU A 86 -29.51 18.62 -13.56
C LEU A 86 -29.54 18.82 -12.03
N ASP A 87 -28.81 19.81 -11.50
CA ASP A 87 -28.86 20.15 -10.07
C ASP A 87 -30.21 20.76 -9.66
N ALA A 88 -30.87 21.51 -10.54
CA ALA A 88 -32.24 21.99 -10.32
C ALA A 88 -33.26 20.84 -10.24
N LEU A 89 -33.19 19.88 -11.16
CA LEU A 89 -34.03 18.67 -11.14
C LEU A 89 -33.79 17.85 -9.87
N ARG A 90 -32.53 17.63 -9.49
CA ARG A 90 -32.15 16.90 -8.27
C ARG A 90 -32.62 17.61 -6.99
N SER A 91 -32.62 18.94 -6.99
CA SER A 91 -33.18 19.74 -5.90
C SER A 91 -34.70 19.59 -5.80
N HIS A 92 -35.39 19.51 -6.94
CA HIS A 92 -36.84 19.34 -7.00
C HIS A 92 -37.30 17.92 -6.61
N GLU A 93 -36.54 16.89 -6.97
CA GLU A 93 -36.74 15.50 -6.52
C GLU A 93 -36.59 15.40 -5.00
N SER A 94 -35.50 15.92 -4.44
CA SER A 94 -35.23 15.96 -3.00
C SER A 94 -36.32 16.67 -2.18
N ALA A 95 -36.91 17.74 -2.74
CA ALA A 95 -38.02 18.46 -2.12
C ALA A 95 -39.34 17.66 -2.14
N THR A 96 -39.53 16.78 -3.13
CA THR A 96 -40.75 15.99 -3.30
C THR A 96 -40.80 14.82 -2.30
N ASP A 97 -39.69 14.08 -2.16
CA ASP A 97 -39.57 12.98 -1.17
C ASP A 97 -39.68 13.49 0.28
N SER A 98 -39.16 14.69 0.54
CA SER A 98 -39.30 15.37 1.84
C SER A 98 -40.77 15.58 2.23
N HIS A 99 -41.65 15.83 1.25
CA HIS A 99 -43.08 16.04 1.49
C HIS A 99 -43.84 14.72 1.66
N ALA A 100 -43.49 13.68 0.90
CA ALA A 100 -44.10 12.35 1.01
C ALA A 100 -43.80 11.65 2.35
N THR A 101 -42.65 11.96 2.96
CA THR A 101 -42.23 11.38 4.24
C THR A 101 -42.97 12.00 5.43
N ALA A 102 -43.30 13.30 5.36
CA ALA A 102 -43.98 14.02 6.44
C ALA A 102 -45.41 13.50 6.70
N ASP A 103 -46.19 13.27 5.64
CA ASP A 103 -47.60 12.88 5.76
C ASP A 103 -47.77 11.43 6.28
N ARG A 104 -46.76 10.57 6.05
CA ARG A 104 -46.75 9.18 6.54
C ARG A 104 -46.37 9.06 8.02
N ALA A 105 -45.71 10.07 8.60
CA ALA A 105 -45.31 10.07 10.01
C ALA A 105 -46.48 10.37 10.98
N ALA A 106 -47.62 10.85 10.48
CA ALA A 106 -48.79 11.21 11.30
C ALA A 106 -49.73 10.04 11.63
N ALA A 107 -49.54 8.87 11.02
CA ALA A 107 -50.54 7.79 11.02
C ALA A 107 -50.25 6.60 11.97
N ASP A 108 -49.02 6.48 12.50
CA ASP A 108 -48.56 5.26 13.19
C ASP A 108 -47.80 5.57 14.49
N ALA A 109 -48.53 6.13 15.47
CA ALA A 109 -48.01 6.43 16.81
C ALA A 109 -48.37 5.30 17.80
N PRO A 110 -47.41 4.52 18.33
CA PRO A 110 -47.71 3.40 19.21
C PRO A 110 -48.20 3.88 20.59
N THR A 111 -49.37 3.38 21.01
CA THR A 111 -49.98 3.72 22.31
C THR A 111 -49.20 3.07 23.46
N ALA A 112 -48.32 3.83 24.11
CA ALA A 112 -47.59 3.40 25.30
C ALA A 112 -48.46 3.52 26.56
N VAL A 113 -48.88 2.37 27.12
CA VAL A 113 -49.60 2.31 28.40
C VAL A 113 -48.60 2.27 29.56
N ILE A 114 -48.61 3.30 30.41
CA ILE A 114 -47.80 3.37 31.63
C ILE A 114 -48.74 3.28 32.85
N PRO A 115 -48.65 2.23 33.69
CA PRO A 115 -49.32 2.22 34.99
C PRO A 115 -48.51 3.05 36.01
N ALA A 116 -49.16 3.99 36.68
CA ALA A 116 -48.55 4.72 37.79
C ALA A 116 -48.49 3.85 39.06
N VAL A 117 -47.36 3.91 39.78
CA VAL A 117 -47.22 3.35 41.13
C VAL A 117 -46.77 4.47 42.07
N THR A 118 -47.55 4.69 43.12
CA THR A 118 -47.35 5.77 44.09
C THR A 118 -46.16 5.50 44.99
N ALA A 119 -45.36 6.54 45.28
CA ALA A 119 -44.32 6.50 46.29
C ALA A 119 -44.83 7.09 47.61
N ASP A 120 -44.70 6.33 48.69
CA ASP A 120 -44.77 6.78 50.08
C ASP A 120 -43.81 5.93 50.93
N GLY A 121 -43.38 6.41 52.09
CA GLY A 121 -42.41 5.72 52.96
C GLY A 121 -42.77 5.89 54.45
N PRO A 122 -41.82 5.77 55.40
CA PRO A 122 -40.46 5.20 55.30
C PRO A 122 -40.15 4.16 56.42
N ALA A 123 -39.09 3.36 56.28
CA ALA A 123 -38.41 2.72 57.42
C ALA A 123 -37.02 2.13 57.05
N ALA A 124 -36.08 2.16 57.98
CA ALA A 124 -34.91 1.25 58.04
C ALA A 124 -35.15 0.21 59.16
N PRO A 125 -34.48 -0.96 59.17
CA PRO A 125 -33.14 -1.00 59.77
C PRO A 125 -32.15 -2.09 59.25
N THR A 126 -30.85 -1.86 59.54
CA THR A 126 -29.72 -2.81 59.80
C THR A 126 -29.53 -4.14 59.01
N PRO A 127 -28.27 -4.50 58.67
CA PRO A 127 -27.92 -5.78 58.03
C PRO A 127 -27.69 -6.95 59.02
N PRO A 128 -27.81 -8.21 58.58
CA PRO A 128 -27.29 -9.39 59.28
C PRO A 128 -25.88 -9.79 58.82
N SER A 129 -25.11 -10.41 59.72
CA SER A 129 -23.74 -10.88 59.48
C SER A 129 -23.67 -12.15 58.61
N SER A 130 -22.64 -12.26 57.76
CA SER A 130 -22.29 -13.50 57.06
C SER A 130 -21.42 -14.43 57.93
N THR A 131 -22.05 -15.33 58.66
CA THR A 131 -21.37 -16.52 59.25
C THR A 131 -21.32 -17.62 58.18
N GLY A 132 -20.18 -18.31 58.07
CA GLY A 132 -19.99 -19.37 57.08
C GLY A 132 -20.69 -20.69 57.43
N SER A 133 -20.72 -21.60 56.45
CA SER A 133 -20.94 -23.04 56.64
C SER A 133 -20.13 -23.78 55.58
N ASP A 134 -19.49 -24.87 55.98
CA ASP A 134 -18.84 -25.82 55.08
C ASP A 134 -19.90 -26.57 54.24
N THR A 135 -19.51 -27.03 53.05
CA THR A 135 -20.17 -28.13 52.34
C THR A 135 -19.13 -28.98 51.62
N ASP A 136 -19.20 -30.28 51.88
CA ASP A 136 -18.27 -31.33 51.52
C ASP A 136 -17.83 -31.47 50.06
N ALA A 137 -16.60 -31.98 49.95
CA ALA A 137 -16.08 -32.90 48.96
C ALA A 137 -17.04 -33.49 47.92
N ASN A 138 -16.57 -33.50 46.66
CA ASN A 138 -16.82 -34.63 45.78
C ASN A 138 -15.61 -34.90 44.89
N THR A 139 -14.86 -35.96 45.21
CA THR A 139 -13.71 -36.43 44.44
C THR A 139 -14.21 -37.18 43.20
N VAL A 140 -13.77 -36.78 42.00
CA VAL A 140 -14.00 -37.56 40.78
C VAL A 140 -12.70 -38.25 40.38
N ASP A 141 -12.74 -39.58 40.47
CA ASP A 141 -11.62 -40.46 40.15
C ASP A 141 -11.29 -40.44 38.65
N THR A 142 -10.01 -40.53 38.27
CA THR A 142 -9.59 -40.45 36.85
C THR A 142 -8.59 -41.54 36.46
N ASP A 143 -8.96 -42.81 36.62
CA ASP A 143 -8.29 -43.92 35.93
C ASP A 143 -9.25 -45.07 35.58
N ARG A 144 -9.42 -45.36 34.28
CA ARG A 144 -9.45 -46.76 33.86
C ARG A 144 -8.90 -47.00 32.45
N THR A 145 -7.86 -47.81 32.44
CA THR A 145 -7.15 -48.37 31.28
C THR A 145 -8.02 -49.18 30.32
N ALA A 146 -7.73 -49.00 29.02
CA ALA A 146 -7.66 -49.98 27.93
C ALA A 146 -8.71 -51.11 27.76
N SER A 147 -9.24 -51.21 26.54
CA SER A 147 -9.45 -52.50 25.85
C SER A 147 -9.33 -52.29 24.33
N ALA A 148 -9.03 -53.35 23.57
CA ALA A 148 -8.68 -53.27 22.15
C ALA A 148 -9.47 -54.25 21.27
N ALA A 149 -9.86 -53.78 20.08
CA ALA A 149 -10.27 -54.53 18.89
C ALA A 149 -10.41 -53.55 17.71
N ASP A 150 -10.40 -53.92 16.42
CA ASP A 150 -9.74 -54.99 15.63
C ASP A 150 -10.15 -54.75 14.16
N SER A 151 -9.27 -55.04 13.18
CA SER A 151 -9.54 -55.16 11.73
C SER A 151 -10.00 -53.89 10.96
N GLY A 152 -9.53 -53.59 9.74
CA GLY A 152 -8.50 -54.16 8.85
C GLY A 152 -7.98 -53.07 7.87
N ALA A 153 -6.78 -53.16 7.26
CA ALA A 153 -6.42 -53.97 6.07
C ALA A 153 -7.33 -53.69 4.85
N VAL A 154 -6.90 -53.41 3.60
CA VAL A 154 -5.68 -53.64 2.77
C VAL A 154 -5.57 -52.43 1.79
N ALA A 155 -4.47 -51.97 1.13
CA ALA A 155 -3.10 -52.42 0.78
C ALA A 155 -2.10 -51.23 0.93
N THR A 156 -0.79 -51.23 0.65
CA THR A 156 0.19 -52.10 -0.06
C THR A 156 0.32 -51.96 -1.59
N GLU A 157 1.24 -51.12 -2.06
CA GLU A 157 2.12 -51.46 -3.19
C GLU A 157 3.44 -50.65 -3.17
N THR A 158 4.57 -51.30 -3.43
CA THR A 158 5.93 -50.72 -3.46
C THR A 158 6.78 -51.42 -4.51
N PRO A 159 7.42 -50.70 -5.45
CA PRO A 159 8.54 -51.21 -6.23
C PRO A 159 9.87 -50.63 -5.73
N ALA A 160 10.82 -51.51 -5.39
CA ALA A 160 12.22 -51.13 -5.19
C ALA A 160 12.98 -51.24 -6.52
N ALA A 161 14.00 -50.39 -6.71
CA ALA A 161 15.01 -50.53 -7.75
C ALA A 161 16.39 -50.23 -7.14
N THR A 162 17.44 -50.87 -7.67
CA THR A 162 18.77 -50.94 -7.02
C THR A 162 19.89 -50.60 -8.00
N GLU A 163 20.75 -49.65 -7.62
CA GLU A 163 22.17 -49.51 -8.00
C GLU A 163 22.80 -48.50 -7.01
N SER A 164 23.94 -48.73 -6.33
CA SER A 164 25.31 -49.05 -6.79
C SER A 164 25.99 -47.82 -7.43
N ALA A 165 27.17 -47.32 -6.99
CA ALA A 165 28.15 -47.82 -6.00
C ALA A 165 28.97 -46.69 -5.33
N ALA A 166 29.85 -47.07 -4.39
CA ALA A 166 31.09 -46.44 -3.88
C ALA A 166 31.41 -44.96 -4.25
N THR A 167 31.88 -44.13 -3.30
CA THR A 167 33.26 -44.25 -2.77
C THR A 167 33.39 -43.59 -1.38
N ALA A 168 34.26 -44.15 -0.53
CA ALA A 168 34.49 -43.68 0.85
C ALA A 168 35.77 -42.83 1.00
N THR A 169 35.85 -42.07 2.09
CA THR A 169 37.09 -41.84 2.86
C THR A 169 36.72 -41.47 4.30
N LEU A 170 37.17 -42.27 5.27
CA LEU A 170 37.29 -41.81 6.66
C LEU A 170 38.68 -41.19 6.84
N VAL A 171 38.75 -40.11 7.63
CA VAL A 171 39.93 -39.77 8.43
C VAL A 171 39.43 -39.55 9.85
N ALA A 172 40.12 -40.12 10.83
CA ALA A 172 39.74 -40.08 12.24
C ALA A 172 40.51 -39.00 13.01
N ASP A 173 39.98 -38.69 14.19
CA ASP A 173 40.56 -37.88 15.26
C ASP A 173 41.97 -38.39 15.68
N PRO A 174 42.81 -37.56 16.34
CA PRO A 174 42.67 -37.49 17.81
C PRO A 174 42.96 -36.13 18.48
N ALA A 175 42.22 -35.87 19.57
CA ALA A 175 42.63 -34.96 20.66
C ALA A 175 43.84 -35.52 21.45
N PRO A 176 44.50 -34.72 22.31
CA PRO A 176 44.00 -34.59 23.68
C PRO A 176 44.17 -33.21 24.37
N ASP A 177 43.32 -33.01 25.38
CA ASP A 177 43.54 -32.42 26.72
C ASP A 177 44.56 -31.28 26.95
N ALA A 178 44.07 -30.19 27.55
CA ALA A 178 44.80 -29.39 28.57
C ALA A 178 43.82 -28.55 29.41
N ASP A 179 43.80 -28.75 30.73
CA ASP A 179 43.09 -27.91 31.70
C ASP A 179 43.79 -26.56 31.92
N THR A 180 43.06 -25.51 32.34
CA THR A 180 43.56 -24.41 33.18
C THR A 180 42.39 -23.69 33.85
N ASP A 181 42.20 -23.90 35.16
CA ASP A 181 41.44 -23.00 36.03
C ASP A 181 42.29 -21.77 36.39
N ALA A 182 41.66 -20.59 36.50
CA ALA A 182 42.21 -19.45 37.26
C ALA A 182 41.11 -18.43 37.61
N ASP A 183 40.78 -18.30 38.89
CA ASP A 183 40.08 -17.13 39.43
C ASP A 183 40.95 -15.87 39.35
N THR A 184 40.33 -14.68 39.31
CA THR A 184 40.90 -13.45 39.91
C THR A 184 39.77 -12.49 40.28
N ASP A 185 39.66 -12.19 41.57
CA ASP A 185 38.80 -11.16 42.15
C ASP A 185 39.38 -9.74 41.94
N GLY A 186 38.50 -8.73 42.06
CA GLY A 186 38.88 -7.31 42.22
C GLY A 186 38.93 -6.48 40.94
N ASP A 187 38.93 -5.14 41.02
CA ASP A 187 38.99 -4.29 42.22
C ASP A 187 38.13 -3.02 42.08
N VAL A 188 37.85 -2.36 43.20
CA VAL A 188 37.05 -1.12 43.28
C VAL A 188 37.96 0.11 43.22
N VAL A 189 37.67 1.05 42.30
CA VAL A 189 38.28 2.38 42.32
C VAL A 189 37.24 3.47 42.01
N ASP A 190 36.81 4.18 43.05
CA ASP A 190 36.27 5.54 42.92
C ASP A 190 37.41 6.53 42.64
N ALA A 191 37.22 7.46 41.69
CA ALA A 191 38.10 8.62 41.53
C ALA A 191 37.40 9.78 40.79
N ASP A 192 36.87 10.74 41.55
CA ASP A 192 36.68 12.12 41.04
C ASP A 192 38.06 12.73 40.73
N THR A 193 38.19 13.46 39.62
CA THR A 193 39.20 14.52 39.48
C THR A 193 38.74 15.57 38.48
N ASP A 194 38.74 16.83 38.92
CA ASP A 194 38.38 18.02 38.15
C ASP A 194 39.51 18.59 37.28
N GLU A 195 39.13 19.54 36.43
CA GLU A 195 39.93 20.66 35.88
C GLU A 195 41.06 20.45 34.81
N VAL A 196 40.92 21.29 33.77
CA VAL A 196 41.97 22.04 33.05
C VAL A 196 43.08 21.28 32.31
N GLY A 197 42.95 21.23 30.98
CA GLY A 197 44.03 20.87 30.03
C GLY A 197 43.91 21.60 28.69
N SER A 198 44.58 22.75 28.54
CA SER A 198 44.46 23.60 27.34
C SER A 198 45.51 23.28 26.25
N THR A 199 45.06 22.81 25.08
CA THR A 199 45.86 22.88 23.84
C THR A 199 45.01 23.19 22.59
N SER A 200 44.98 24.48 22.24
CA SER A 200 45.17 25.05 20.91
C SER A 200 45.09 24.14 19.66
N SER A 201 44.20 24.47 18.71
CA SER A 201 44.55 24.58 17.28
C SER A 201 43.48 25.28 16.40
N ALA A 202 43.96 26.15 15.51
CA ALA A 202 43.38 26.51 14.20
C ALA A 202 41.89 26.93 14.11
N VAL A 203 41.56 28.15 14.56
CA VAL A 203 40.46 28.92 13.96
C VAL A 203 40.98 29.57 12.66
N VAL A 204 40.39 29.22 11.51
CA VAL A 204 40.69 29.89 10.23
C VAL A 204 39.86 31.17 10.13
N VAL A 205 40.47 32.30 10.51
CA VAL A 205 39.93 33.63 10.22
C VAL A 205 40.27 33.97 8.77
N ALA A 206 39.25 34.13 7.92
CA ALA A 206 39.44 34.69 6.59
C ALA A 206 39.59 36.22 6.70
N GLU A 207 40.77 36.74 6.36
CA GLU A 207 41.01 38.18 6.37
C GLU A 207 40.13 38.90 5.33
N GLN A 208 39.60 40.06 5.72
CA GLN A 208 38.84 40.95 4.85
C GLN A 208 39.81 41.96 4.22
N PRO A 209 40.18 41.82 2.92
CA PRO A 209 41.12 42.75 2.30
C PRO A 209 40.54 44.16 2.20
N THR A 210 41.23 45.13 2.76
CA THR A 210 40.87 46.54 2.67
C THR A 210 41.10 47.07 1.25
N ALA A 211 40.19 47.93 0.79
CA ALA A 211 40.34 48.56 -0.51
C ALA A 211 41.52 49.56 -0.52
N SER A 212 42.38 49.47 -1.52
CA SER A 212 43.37 50.49 -1.85
C SER A 212 43.50 50.64 -3.36
N SER A 213 43.62 51.87 -3.85
CA SER A 213 43.45 52.20 -5.26
C SER A 213 44.77 52.22 -6.04
N ALA A 214 44.89 51.32 -7.03
CA ALA A 214 45.82 51.45 -8.14
C ALA A 214 45.13 50.98 -9.43
N GLY A 215 45.13 51.82 -10.47
CA GLY A 215 44.43 51.52 -11.72
C GLY A 215 45.28 50.66 -12.66
N THR A 216 44.82 49.44 -12.92
CA THR A 216 45.24 48.62 -14.08
C THR A 216 43.97 48.13 -14.77
N ALA A 217 43.89 48.32 -16.08
CA ALA A 217 42.78 47.80 -16.87
C ALA A 217 42.91 46.27 -17.01
N LEU A 218 42.31 45.53 -16.07
CA LEU A 218 42.09 44.10 -16.22
C LEU A 218 40.82 43.87 -17.03
N ASP A 219 40.94 43.00 -18.02
CA ASP A 219 39.89 42.69 -18.99
C ASP A 219 38.64 42.17 -18.27
N THR A 220 37.51 42.85 -18.46
CA THR A 220 36.25 42.46 -17.83
C THR A 220 35.73 41.22 -18.55
N VAL A 221 36.22 40.05 -18.14
CA VAL A 221 35.65 38.75 -18.53
C VAL A 221 34.15 38.86 -18.26
N PRO A 222 33.30 38.86 -19.29
CA PRO A 222 31.89 39.14 -19.10
C PRO A 222 31.34 38.04 -18.21
N TYR A 223 30.73 38.44 -17.08
CA TYR A 223 29.89 37.54 -16.32
C TYR A 223 28.81 37.07 -17.30
N ILE A 224 28.94 35.85 -17.78
CA ILE A 224 27.93 35.22 -18.62
C ILE A 224 26.76 35.02 -17.67
N GLU A 225 25.86 35.99 -17.65
CA GLU A 225 24.47 35.73 -17.31
C GLU A 225 24.08 34.54 -18.16
N ALA A 226 23.96 33.38 -17.50
CA ALA A 226 23.31 32.22 -18.06
C ALA A 226 21.83 32.58 -18.17
N ARG A 227 21.54 33.44 -19.16
CA ARG A 227 20.22 33.82 -19.61
C ARG A 227 19.61 32.53 -20.13
N ALA A 228 19.03 31.79 -19.19
CA ALA A 228 18.10 30.71 -19.43
C ALA A 228 16.84 31.35 -20.03
N GLU A 229 17.01 31.91 -21.22
CA GLU A 229 15.96 32.21 -22.16
C GLU A 229 15.12 30.96 -22.20
N ARG A 230 13.93 31.07 -21.62
CA ARG A 230 13.02 29.95 -21.46
C ARG A 230 12.47 29.65 -22.84
N VAL A 231 13.28 28.95 -23.63
CA VAL A 231 12.89 28.31 -24.88
C VAL A 231 11.64 27.53 -24.52
N VAL A 232 10.48 28.08 -24.91
CA VAL A 232 9.21 27.41 -24.77
C VAL A 232 9.40 26.11 -25.56
N PRO A 233 9.37 24.93 -24.91
CA PRO A 233 9.62 23.70 -25.63
C PRO A 233 8.60 23.63 -26.77
N PRO A 234 9.02 23.55 -28.06
CA PRO A 234 8.11 23.59 -29.19
C PRO A 234 7.07 22.50 -28.96
N GLU A 235 5.79 22.91 -28.89
CA GLU A 235 4.74 22.23 -28.10
C GLU A 235 4.88 20.72 -28.15
N ALA A 236 5.54 20.16 -27.11
CA ALA A 236 6.04 18.81 -27.19
C ALA A 236 4.85 17.87 -27.26
N GLU A 237 4.56 17.38 -28.48
CA GLU A 237 3.39 16.57 -28.82
C GLU A 237 3.19 15.57 -27.70
N ARG A 238 2.09 15.72 -26.94
CA ARG A 238 1.89 15.05 -25.65
C ARG A 238 1.77 13.57 -25.91
N SER A 239 2.92 12.91 -26.00
CA SER A 239 3.06 11.57 -26.52
C SER A 239 2.43 10.68 -25.46
N GLU A 240 1.19 10.24 -25.71
CA GLU A 240 0.43 9.54 -24.69
C GLU A 240 1.26 8.35 -24.22
N PRO A 241 1.51 8.24 -22.90
CA PRO A 241 2.42 7.23 -22.41
C PRO A 241 1.81 5.87 -22.76
N LEU A 242 2.46 5.18 -23.70
CA LEU A 242 2.17 3.81 -24.13
C LEU A 242 2.34 2.88 -22.92
N THR A 243 1.35 2.92 -22.05
CA THR A 243 1.29 2.13 -20.83
C THR A 243 0.98 0.70 -21.27
N PRO A 244 1.92 -0.25 -21.09
CA PRO A 244 1.67 -1.62 -21.52
C PRO A 244 0.49 -2.15 -20.72
N GLN A 245 -0.63 -2.42 -21.40
CA GLN A 245 -1.81 -2.98 -20.76
C GLN A 245 -1.47 -4.38 -20.26
N VAL A 246 -1.21 -4.49 -18.95
CA VAL A 246 -0.97 -5.77 -18.29
C VAL A 246 -2.23 -6.62 -18.45
N PRO A 247 -2.15 -7.84 -19.01
CA PRO A 247 -3.34 -8.64 -19.30
C PRO A 247 -4.14 -8.89 -18.01
N THR A 248 -5.45 -8.65 -18.07
CA THR A 248 -6.36 -8.64 -16.90
C THR A 248 -6.39 -9.96 -16.12
N VAL A 249 -6.09 -11.08 -16.78
CA VAL A 249 -5.96 -12.40 -16.14
C VAL A 249 -4.79 -12.44 -15.15
N LEU A 250 -3.67 -11.79 -15.47
CA LEU A 250 -2.47 -11.77 -14.64
C LEU A 250 -2.65 -10.94 -13.36
N SER A 251 -3.33 -9.78 -13.47
CA SER A 251 -3.67 -8.97 -12.30
C SER A 251 -4.71 -9.65 -11.41
N TRP A 252 -5.68 -10.37 -11.97
CA TRP A 252 -6.61 -11.18 -11.19
C TRP A 252 -5.89 -12.29 -10.41
N SER A 253 -5.00 -13.07 -11.05
CA SER A 253 -4.24 -14.13 -10.37
C SER A 253 -3.33 -13.58 -9.26
N ALA A 254 -2.71 -12.41 -9.48
CA ALA A 254 -1.88 -11.76 -8.47
C ALA A 254 -2.71 -11.31 -7.25
N ASN A 255 -3.91 -10.76 -7.48
CA ASN A 255 -4.83 -10.36 -6.42
C ASN A 255 -5.34 -11.57 -5.60
N MET A 256 -5.66 -12.69 -6.25
CA MET A 256 -6.06 -13.92 -5.56
C MET A 256 -4.91 -14.48 -4.70
N ALA A 257 -3.69 -14.55 -5.25
CA ALA A 257 -2.51 -14.98 -4.50
C ALA A 257 -2.23 -14.07 -3.29
N TRP A 258 -2.39 -12.76 -3.45
CA TRP A 258 -2.24 -11.80 -2.36
C TRP A 258 -3.27 -12.01 -1.23
N ILE A 259 -4.55 -12.26 -1.57
CA ILE A 259 -5.59 -12.57 -0.59
C ILE A 259 -5.27 -13.85 0.18
N VAL A 260 -4.82 -14.91 -0.50
CA VAL A 260 -4.43 -16.18 0.16
C VAL A 260 -3.27 -15.98 1.12
N VAL A 261 -2.22 -15.25 0.71
CA VAL A 261 -1.08 -14.93 1.58
C VAL A 261 -1.52 -14.09 2.79
N LEU A 262 -2.39 -13.10 2.60
CA LEU A 262 -2.90 -12.25 3.67
C LEU A 262 -3.75 -13.04 4.68
N VAL A 263 -4.66 -13.90 4.22
CA VAL A 263 -5.48 -14.76 5.08
C VAL A 263 -4.61 -15.75 5.87
N ALA A 264 -3.60 -16.35 5.24
CA ALA A 264 -2.67 -17.25 5.92
C ALA A 264 -1.83 -16.52 7.00
N ALA A 265 -1.27 -15.35 6.67
CA ALA A 265 -0.51 -14.54 7.61
C ALA A 265 -1.37 -14.06 8.79
N MET A 266 -2.62 -13.66 8.55
CA MET A 266 -3.54 -13.23 9.59
C MET A 266 -4.01 -14.41 10.47
N GLY A 267 -4.21 -15.61 9.90
CA GLY A 267 -4.49 -16.81 10.69
C GLY A 267 -3.35 -17.21 11.64
N ILE A 268 -2.09 -17.03 11.20
CA ILE A 268 -0.90 -17.25 12.04
C ILE A 268 -0.78 -16.16 13.11
N SER A 269 -0.96 -14.88 12.74
CA SER A 269 -1.01 -13.73 13.67
C SER A 269 -2.03 -13.95 14.79
N TRP A 270 -3.26 -14.35 14.41
CA TRP A 270 -4.33 -14.64 15.36
C TRP A 270 -3.93 -15.79 16.30
N TRP A 271 -3.59 -16.97 15.78
CA TRP A 271 -3.27 -18.12 16.63
C TRP A 271 -2.10 -17.84 17.59
N SER A 272 -1.07 -17.15 17.08
CA SER A 272 0.10 -16.71 17.85
C SER A 272 -0.30 -15.88 19.08
N LEU A 273 -1.06 -14.81 18.85
CA LEU A 273 -1.49 -13.85 19.87
C LEU A 273 -2.54 -14.46 20.81
N PHE A 274 -3.45 -15.28 20.31
CA PHE A 274 -4.46 -16.00 21.11
C PHE A 274 -3.82 -16.93 22.16
N GLU A 275 -2.87 -17.78 21.77
CA GLU A 275 -2.19 -18.66 22.75
C GLU A 275 -1.28 -17.86 23.69
N TYR A 276 -0.62 -16.80 23.19
CA TYR A 276 0.18 -15.90 24.04
C TYR A 276 -0.68 -15.23 25.11
N ALA A 277 -1.86 -14.72 24.75
CA ALA A 277 -2.83 -14.16 25.70
C ALA A 277 -3.32 -15.21 26.73
N ARG A 278 -3.54 -16.47 26.31
CA ARG A 278 -3.91 -17.57 27.22
C ARG A 278 -2.81 -17.92 28.23
N ALA A 279 -1.53 -17.72 27.90
CA ALA A 279 -0.43 -17.93 28.85
C ALA A 279 -0.53 -17.01 30.08
N PHE A 280 -1.11 -15.81 29.93
CA PHE A 280 -1.40 -14.88 31.04
C PHE A 280 -2.73 -15.20 31.78
N SER A 281 -3.23 -16.43 31.67
CA SER A 281 -4.51 -16.88 32.26
C SER A 281 -5.75 -16.09 31.79
N ILE A 282 -5.66 -15.39 30.65
CA ILE A 282 -6.79 -14.63 30.10
C ILE A 282 -7.86 -15.63 29.61
N PRO A 283 -9.15 -15.46 29.99
CA PRO A 283 -10.23 -16.33 29.54
C PRO A 283 -10.31 -16.43 28.01
N THR A 284 -10.48 -17.65 27.50
CA THR A 284 -10.52 -17.98 26.06
C THR A 284 -11.31 -17.00 25.17
N PRO A 285 -12.55 -16.55 25.51
CA PRO A 285 -13.26 -15.58 24.67
C PRO A 285 -12.59 -14.20 24.66
N LEU A 286 -11.98 -13.75 25.76
CA LEU A 286 -11.26 -12.47 25.81
C LEU A 286 -9.94 -12.56 25.03
N ALA A 287 -9.21 -13.68 25.13
CA ALA A 287 -8.02 -13.91 24.31
C ALA A 287 -8.33 -13.83 22.81
N ALA A 288 -9.45 -14.42 22.37
CA ALA A 288 -9.91 -14.34 20.98
C ALA A 288 -10.29 -12.91 20.56
N VAL A 289 -10.96 -12.15 21.43
CA VAL A 289 -11.32 -10.73 21.16
C VAL A 289 -10.08 -9.84 21.07
N VAL A 290 -9.10 -9.97 21.97
CA VAL A 290 -7.86 -9.18 21.93
C VAL A 290 -7.09 -9.45 20.62
N SER A 291 -7.03 -10.71 20.20
CA SER A 291 -6.44 -11.11 18.93
C SER A 291 -7.15 -10.51 17.71
N LEU A 292 -8.48 -10.59 17.68
CA LEU A 292 -9.29 -10.02 16.60
C LEU A 292 -9.16 -8.49 16.53
N VAL A 293 -9.09 -7.80 17.68
CA VAL A 293 -8.89 -6.35 17.76
C VAL A 293 -7.52 -5.94 17.21
N PHE A 294 -6.47 -6.73 17.44
CA PHE A 294 -5.13 -6.48 16.90
C PHE A 294 -5.09 -6.57 15.37
N ASP A 295 -5.55 -7.70 14.81
CA ASP A 295 -5.57 -7.90 13.35
C ASP A 295 -6.52 -6.91 12.64
N ALA A 296 -7.69 -6.62 13.23
CA ALA A 296 -8.61 -5.61 12.71
C ALA A 296 -8.00 -4.21 12.73
N SER A 297 -7.24 -3.86 13.76
CA SER A 297 -6.50 -2.59 13.82
C SER A 297 -5.45 -2.50 12.72
N ALA A 298 -4.69 -3.59 12.47
CA ALA A 298 -3.73 -3.64 11.38
C ALA A 298 -4.39 -3.47 10.00
N LEU A 299 -5.54 -4.12 9.76
CA LEU A 299 -6.31 -3.95 8.52
C LEU A 299 -6.86 -2.51 8.33
N ILE A 300 -7.41 -1.90 9.39
CA ILE A 300 -7.92 -0.52 9.34
C ILE A 300 -6.78 0.46 9.03
N VAL A 301 -5.64 0.33 9.71
CA VAL A 301 -4.49 1.21 9.51
C VAL A 301 -3.83 0.97 8.14
N ALA A 302 -3.80 -0.27 7.63
CA ALA A 302 -3.38 -0.57 6.26
C ALA A 302 -4.30 0.07 5.21
N GLY A 303 -5.62 0.01 5.42
CA GLY A 303 -6.62 0.66 4.57
C GLY A 303 -6.47 2.18 4.55
N LEU A 304 -6.18 2.80 5.71
CA LEU A 304 -5.84 4.21 5.81
C LEU A 304 -4.52 4.54 5.08
N ALA A 305 -3.45 3.77 5.33
CA ALA A 305 -2.17 3.96 4.66
C ALA A 305 -2.26 3.86 3.14
N HIS A 306 -3.10 2.95 2.61
CA HIS A 306 -3.43 2.86 1.19
C HIS A 306 -4.16 4.11 0.69
N ARG A 307 -5.27 4.51 1.33
CA ARG A 307 -6.03 5.73 0.95
C ARG A 307 -5.15 6.99 0.96
N TYR A 308 -4.31 7.15 1.98
CA TYR A 308 -3.36 8.26 2.05
C TYR A 308 -2.27 8.20 0.98
N ALA A 309 -1.83 7.00 0.57
CA ALA A 309 -0.85 6.84 -0.52
C ALA A 309 -1.42 7.19 -1.91
N LEU A 310 -2.75 7.20 -2.06
CA LEU A 310 -3.46 7.72 -3.24
C LEU A 310 -3.75 9.24 -3.13
N SER A 311 -3.84 9.76 -1.90
CA SER A 311 -4.10 11.18 -1.62
C SER A 311 -2.90 12.07 -1.96
N PRO A 312 -3.09 13.41 -2.10
CA PRO A 312 -1.99 14.37 -2.17
C PRO A 312 -1.33 14.65 -0.79
N TYR A 313 -1.88 14.13 0.32
CA TYR A 313 -1.46 14.45 1.68
C TYR A 313 -0.41 13.47 2.22
N SER A 314 0.26 13.86 3.32
CA SER A 314 1.28 13.02 3.96
C SER A 314 0.66 11.82 4.68
N GLY A 315 0.82 10.62 4.11
CA GLY A 315 0.43 9.35 4.73
C GLY A 315 1.39 8.83 5.81
N ALA A 316 2.27 9.67 6.37
CA ALA A 316 3.33 9.24 7.28
C ALA A 316 2.80 8.59 8.57
N GLY A 317 1.78 9.19 9.20
CA GLY A 317 1.19 8.68 10.46
C GLY A 317 0.61 7.26 10.32
N PRO A 318 -0.34 7.02 9.38
CA PRO A 318 -0.88 5.67 9.13
C PRO A 318 0.19 4.64 8.75
N ARG A 319 1.22 5.02 7.98
CA ARG A 319 2.34 4.09 7.69
C ARG A 319 3.14 3.75 8.93
N PHE A 320 3.49 4.73 9.77
CA PHE A 320 4.22 4.48 11.01
C PHE A 320 3.42 3.57 11.96
N ALA A 321 2.13 3.84 12.12
CA ALA A 321 1.24 2.99 12.91
C ALA A 321 1.14 1.55 12.36
N LEU A 322 1.10 1.38 11.03
CA LEU A 322 1.11 0.05 10.41
C LEU A 322 2.43 -0.69 10.64
N LEU A 323 3.57 -0.01 10.45
CA LEU A 323 4.89 -0.57 10.68
C LEU A 323 5.08 -0.97 12.14
N ALA A 324 4.55 -0.20 13.10
CA ALA A 324 4.54 -0.54 14.51
C ALA A 324 3.69 -1.78 14.81
N LEU A 325 2.48 -1.88 14.24
CA LEU A 325 1.61 -3.07 14.41
C LEU A 325 2.24 -4.33 13.79
N LEU A 326 2.81 -4.23 12.58
CA LEU A 326 3.48 -5.35 11.94
C LEU A 326 4.77 -5.77 12.67
N ALA A 327 5.56 -4.81 13.19
CA ALA A 327 6.70 -5.12 14.04
C ALA A 327 6.26 -5.82 15.35
N GLY A 328 5.13 -5.43 15.92
CA GLY A 328 4.49 -6.13 17.03
C GLY A 328 4.10 -7.58 16.68
N SER A 329 3.54 -7.80 15.48
CA SER A 329 3.21 -9.16 14.99
C SER A 329 4.46 -10.04 14.80
N VAL A 330 5.54 -9.48 14.24
CA VAL A 330 6.86 -10.14 14.14
C VAL A 330 7.39 -10.55 15.53
N TYR A 331 7.33 -9.64 16.50
CA TYR A 331 7.77 -9.90 17.87
C TYR A 331 6.91 -10.95 18.59
N LEU A 332 5.58 -10.87 18.49
CA LEU A 332 4.68 -11.83 19.14
C LEU A 332 4.84 -13.25 18.56
N ASN A 333 5.04 -13.39 17.25
CA ASN A 333 5.33 -14.68 16.63
C ASN A 333 6.69 -15.26 17.06
N TRP A 334 7.70 -14.41 17.26
CA TRP A 334 8.99 -14.82 17.81
C TRP A 334 8.84 -15.36 19.23
N GLU A 335 8.20 -14.59 20.12
CA GLU A 335 7.97 -14.94 21.52
C GLU A 335 7.08 -16.19 21.67
N HIS A 336 6.07 -16.35 20.83
CA HIS A 336 5.23 -17.56 20.81
C HIS A 336 6.04 -18.83 20.53
N ALA A 337 6.99 -18.78 19.59
CA ALA A 337 7.84 -19.91 19.26
C ALA A 337 8.96 -20.13 20.31
N ALA A 338 9.50 -19.04 20.86
CA ALA A 338 10.52 -19.09 21.91
C ALA A 338 9.95 -19.66 23.23
N GLY A 339 8.78 -19.19 23.65
CA GLY A 339 8.05 -19.67 24.84
C GLY A 339 7.57 -21.12 24.73
N LYS A 340 7.49 -21.68 23.51
CA LYS A 340 7.25 -23.11 23.27
C LYS A 340 8.53 -23.95 23.20
N GLY A 341 9.70 -23.34 23.35
CA GLY A 341 10.99 -24.04 23.36
C GLY A 341 11.43 -24.57 21.99
N TYR A 342 10.86 -24.10 20.88
CA TYR A 342 11.19 -24.59 19.53
C TYR A 342 12.58 -24.16 19.02
N GLY A 343 13.30 -23.33 19.77
CA GLY A 343 14.62 -22.83 19.41
C GLY A 343 14.62 -21.65 18.44
N ILE A 344 15.78 -21.00 18.32
CA ILE A 344 15.95 -19.74 17.57
C ILE A 344 15.56 -19.91 16.09
N GLU A 345 15.91 -21.05 15.48
CA GLU A 345 15.59 -21.36 14.08
C GLU A 345 14.08 -21.35 13.82
N ALA A 346 13.29 -21.95 14.71
CA ALA A 346 11.84 -21.94 14.61
C ALA A 346 11.26 -20.55 14.88
N SER A 347 11.80 -19.79 15.85
CA SER A 347 11.38 -18.40 16.09
C SER A 347 11.62 -17.50 14.86
N ILE A 348 12.71 -17.69 14.12
CA ILE A 348 12.92 -17.04 12.82
C ILE A 348 11.83 -17.46 11.82
N MET A 349 11.51 -18.75 11.71
CA MET A 349 10.48 -19.25 10.78
C MET A 349 9.06 -18.73 11.11
N PHE A 350 8.70 -18.59 12.39
CA PHE A 350 7.40 -18.03 12.81
C PHE A 350 7.33 -16.50 12.62
N ALA A 351 8.45 -15.79 12.81
CA ALA A 351 8.53 -14.34 12.61
C ALA A 351 8.55 -13.94 11.11
N ALA A 352 9.13 -14.78 10.24
CA ALA A 352 9.39 -14.45 8.83
C ALA A 352 8.14 -14.07 8.00
N PRO A 353 6.96 -14.74 8.10
CA PRO A 353 5.77 -14.37 7.32
C PRO A 353 5.31 -12.92 7.55
N ALA A 354 5.33 -12.45 8.80
CA ALA A 354 4.96 -11.08 9.14
C ALA A 354 6.01 -10.08 8.62
N ALA A 355 7.30 -10.40 8.71
CA ALA A 355 8.39 -9.57 8.20
C ALA A 355 8.37 -9.45 6.66
N VAL A 356 8.08 -10.55 5.95
CA VAL A 356 7.86 -10.55 4.50
C VAL A 356 6.61 -9.75 4.13
N GLY A 357 5.56 -9.82 4.94
CA GLY A 357 4.36 -8.98 4.82
C GLY A 357 4.67 -7.49 4.82
N ILE A 358 5.52 -7.01 5.75
CA ILE A 358 6.00 -5.61 5.78
C ILE A 358 6.65 -5.22 4.46
N LEU A 359 7.62 -6.03 4.00
CA LEU A 359 8.42 -5.74 2.81
C LEU A 359 7.57 -5.67 1.55
N LEU A 360 6.65 -6.63 1.37
CA LEU A 360 5.76 -6.68 0.23
C LEU A 360 4.72 -5.54 0.26
N PHE A 361 4.22 -5.16 1.45
CA PHE A 361 3.28 -4.05 1.58
C PHE A 361 3.90 -2.70 1.20
N GLU A 362 5.09 -2.36 1.72
CA GLU A 362 5.78 -1.11 1.35
C GLU A 362 6.23 -1.12 -0.12
N LEU A 363 6.60 -2.29 -0.68
CA LEU A 363 6.86 -2.41 -2.11
C LEU A 363 5.61 -2.14 -2.96
N HIS A 364 4.46 -2.71 -2.58
CA HIS A 364 3.17 -2.56 -3.27
C HIS A 364 2.65 -1.12 -3.20
N ILE A 365 2.60 -0.51 -2.01
CA ILE A 365 2.23 0.91 -1.84
C ILE A 365 3.25 1.82 -2.54
N GLY A 366 4.54 1.49 -2.47
CA GLY A 366 5.59 2.18 -3.19
C GLY A 366 5.43 2.09 -4.71
N TRP A 367 4.87 1.02 -5.25
CA TRP A 367 4.54 0.90 -6.68
C TRP A 367 3.33 1.76 -7.05
N HIS A 368 2.18 1.60 -6.36
CA HIS A 368 0.96 2.39 -6.60
C HIS A 368 1.23 3.90 -6.52
N SER A 369 1.91 4.36 -5.46
CA SER A 369 2.21 5.78 -5.26
C SER A 369 3.16 6.35 -6.33
N ARG A 370 3.99 5.53 -6.98
CA ARG A 370 4.79 5.96 -8.15
C ARG A 370 3.93 5.99 -9.41
N SER A 371 3.05 5.01 -9.62
CA SER A 371 2.16 4.92 -10.78
C SER A 371 1.16 6.08 -10.83
N GLU A 372 0.50 6.42 -9.72
CA GLU A 372 -0.36 7.61 -9.66
C GLU A 372 0.42 8.92 -9.92
N ARG A 373 1.64 9.05 -9.38
CA ARG A 373 2.46 10.25 -9.62
C ARG A 373 2.81 10.41 -11.09
N ARG A 374 3.06 9.32 -11.83
CA ARG A 374 3.19 9.37 -13.30
C ARG A 374 1.88 9.78 -13.98
N ALA A 375 0.75 9.17 -13.60
CA ALA A 375 -0.57 9.46 -14.17
C ALA A 375 -1.00 10.93 -13.97
N ARG A 376 -0.68 11.54 -12.82
CA ARG A 376 -0.91 12.97 -12.53
C ARG A 376 0.11 13.92 -13.18
N GLY A 377 0.92 13.45 -14.15
CA GLY A 377 2.00 14.21 -14.78
C GLY A 377 3.19 14.54 -13.85
N ARG A 378 3.10 14.21 -12.56
CA ARG A 378 4.13 14.45 -11.52
C ARG A 378 5.24 13.42 -11.61
N VAL A 379 5.85 13.27 -12.79
CA VAL A 379 7.06 12.48 -13.00
C VAL A 379 8.19 13.14 -12.20
N ALA A 380 8.41 12.64 -10.98
CA ALA A 380 9.53 13.08 -10.18
C ALA A 380 10.83 12.78 -10.94
N ARG A 381 11.51 13.83 -11.44
CA ARG A 381 12.88 13.75 -11.99
C ARG A 381 13.69 12.74 -11.19
N SER A 382 14.36 11.82 -11.89
CA SER A 382 15.13 10.73 -11.29
C SER A 382 16.02 11.24 -10.16
N LEU A 383 15.98 10.52 -9.03
CA LEU A 383 17.04 10.63 -8.03
C LEU A 383 18.34 10.09 -8.65
N PRO A 384 19.52 10.55 -8.20
CA PRO A 384 20.79 10.00 -8.66
C PRO A 384 20.81 8.49 -8.44
N VAL A 385 21.15 7.74 -9.48
CA VAL A 385 21.14 6.27 -9.45
C VAL A 385 22.39 5.79 -8.72
N ILE A 386 22.31 5.74 -7.39
CA ILE A 386 23.32 5.10 -6.54
C ILE A 386 23.21 3.59 -6.80
N GLY A 387 24.18 3.03 -7.53
CA GLY A 387 24.24 1.59 -7.78
C GLY A 387 24.42 0.78 -6.50
N ALA A 388 24.05 -0.51 -6.51
CA ALA A 388 24.09 -1.38 -5.33
C ALA A 388 25.47 -1.41 -4.63
N TRP A 389 26.55 -1.38 -5.42
CA TRP A 389 27.92 -1.27 -4.89
C TRP A 389 28.20 0.02 -4.12
N GLY A 390 27.59 1.14 -4.48
CA GLY A 390 27.72 2.41 -3.73
C GLY A 390 27.04 2.33 -2.37
N TRP A 391 25.86 1.68 -2.30
CA TRP A 391 25.18 1.39 -1.04
C TRP A 391 25.97 0.42 -0.15
N PHE A 392 26.61 -0.59 -0.73
CA PHE A 392 27.39 -1.58 0.01
C PHE A 392 28.72 -1.01 0.54
N LEU A 393 29.50 -0.33 -0.31
CA LEU A 393 30.82 0.20 0.07
C LEU A 393 30.71 1.47 0.93
N HIS A 394 29.73 2.34 0.65
CA HIS A 394 29.61 3.66 1.29
C HIS A 394 28.15 3.97 1.68
N PRO A 395 27.54 3.21 2.61
CA PRO A 395 26.14 3.40 3.02
C PRO A 395 25.87 4.80 3.58
N LEU A 396 26.74 5.31 4.47
CA LEU A 396 26.59 6.65 5.06
C LEU A 396 26.73 7.78 4.03
N GLN A 397 27.61 7.63 3.04
CA GLN A 397 27.74 8.60 1.94
C GLN A 397 26.53 8.52 1.00
N SER A 398 26.00 7.32 0.76
CA SER A 398 24.79 7.12 -0.04
C SER A 398 23.57 7.78 0.60
N VAL A 399 23.36 7.58 1.90
CA VAL A 399 22.29 8.23 2.69
C VAL A 399 22.46 9.75 2.72
N THR A 400 23.66 10.26 3.01
CA THR A 400 23.87 11.73 3.08
C THR A 400 23.80 12.41 1.72
N THR A 401 24.22 11.75 0.63
CA THR A 401 24.03 12.24 -0.74
C THR A 401 22.56 12.29 -1.12
N LEU A 402 21.81 11.21 -0.83
CA LEU A 402 20.37 11.15 -1.05
C LEU A 402 19.64 12.25 -0.26
N TRP A 403 19.98 12.43 1.02
CA TRP A 403 19.43 13.46 1.89
C TRP A 403 19.75 14.88 1.38
N ARG A 404 21.00 15.18 1.02
CA ARG A 404 21.36 16.49 0.43
C ARG A 404 20.56 16.78 -0.84
N VAL A 405 20.39 15.80 -1.72
CA VAL A 405 19.63 15.95 -2.96
C VAL A 405 18.13 16.12 -2.72
N THR A 406 17.52 15.42 -1.76
CA THR A 406 16.10 15.64 -1.42
C THR A 406 15.89 16.98 -0.72
N HIS A 407 16.82 17.41 0.15
CA HIS A 407 16.71 18.67 0.89
C HIS A 407 16.90 19.90 -0.01
N ALA A 408 17.90 19.89 -0.90
CA ALA A 408 18.11 20.95 -1.90
C ALA A 408 16.91 21.06 -2.85
N ARG A 409 16.33 19.93 -3.26
CA ARG A 409 15.11 19.88 -4.07
C ARG A 409 13.92 20.50 -3.34
N GLY A 410 13.75 20.20 -2.05
CA GLY A 410 12.71 20.80 -1.21
C GLY A 410 12.80 22.33 -1.12
N HIS A 411 14.02 22.88 -1.11
CA HIS A 411 14.26 24.33 -1.16
C HIS A 411 13.77 24.91 -2.51
N SER A 412 14.26 24.37 -3.63
CA SER A 412 13.94 24.86 -4.98
C SER A 412 12.44 24.82 -5.33
N VAL A 413 11.68 23.88 -4.75
CA VAL A 413 10.23 23.81 -4.93
C VAL A 413 9.52 24.91 -4.13
N ARG A 414 9.91 25.14 -2.88
CA ARG A 414 9.38 26.25 -2.06
C ARG A 414 9.70 27.61 -2.67
N GLU A 415 10.89 27.80 -3.22
CA GLU A 415 11.27 29.04 -3.91
C GLU A 415 10.41 29.26 -5.16
N ALA A 416 10.16 28.23 -5.97
CA ALA A 416 9.28 28.32 -7.12
C ALA A 416 7.82 28.60 -6.72
N GLU A 417 7.31 27.97 -5.65
CA GLU A 417 5.98 28.24 -5.10
C GLU A 417 5.86 29.68 -4.59
N LEU A 418 6.81 30.17 -3.79
CA LEU A 418 6.85 31.55 -3.29
C LEU A 418 6.93 32.58 -4.42
N ILE A 419 7.76 32.34 -5.44
CA ILE A 419 7.84 33.19 -6.64
C ILE A 419 6.49 33.21 -7.38
N SER A 420 5.81 32.06 -7.52
CA SER A 420 4.50 32.01 -8.17
C SER A 420 3.40 32.75 -7.40
N ILE A 421 3.41 32.68 -6.06
CA ILE A 421 2.47 33.39 -5.19
C ILE A 421 2.73 34.91 -5.27
N GLU A 422 4.00 35.33 -5.27
CA GLU A 422 4.35 36.74 -5.38
C GLU A 422 4.07 37.29 -6.80
N GLN A 423 4.23 36.48 -7.86
CA GLN A 423 3.78 36.82 -9.21
C GLN A 423 2.25 36.99 -9.30
N LEU A 424 1.46 36.11 -8.65
CA LEU A 424 0.00 36.24 -8.58
C LEU A 424 -0.46 37.47 -7.78
N ARG A 425 0.27 37.84 -6.73
CA ARG A 425 0.07 39.11 -6.01
C ARG A 425 0.37 40.30 -6.93
N GLN A 426 1.47 40.25 -7.69
CA GLN A 426 1.91 41.33 -8.57
C GLN A 426 1.05 41.49 -9.84
N SER A 427 0.39 40.43 -10.31
CA SER A 427 -0.58 40.51 -11.41
C SER A 427 -1.92 41.18 -11.02
N GLY A 428 -2.04 41.69 -9.79
CA GLY A 428 -3.19 42.48 -9.32
C GLY A 428 -4.52 41.71 -9.34
N THR A 429 -4.45 40.38 -9.43
CA THR A 429 -5.60 39.51 -9.61
C THR A 429 -6.20 39.20 -8.23
N PRO A 430 -7.43 39.64 -7.90
CA PRO A 430 -8.04 39.31 -6.63
C PRO A 430 -8.29 37.79 -6.56
N VAL A 431 -8.00 37.21 -5.40
CA VAL A 431 -8.14 35.78 -5.07
C VAL A 431 -9.49 35.55 -4.40
#